data_AF-A0AAD7XLG4-F1
#
_entry.id   AF-A0AAD7XLG4-F1
#
_cell.length_a   1.000
_cell.length_b   1.000
_cell.length_c   1.000
_cell.angle_alpha   90.00
_cell.angle_beta   90.00
_cell.angle_gamma   90.00
#
_symmetry.space_group_name_H-M   'P 1'
#
loop_
_entity.id
_entity.type
_entity.pdbx_description
1 polymer ?
#
loop_
_entity_poly.entity_id
_entity_poly.type
_entity_poly.pdbx_seq_one_letter_code
_entity_poly.pdbx_strand_id
1 'polypeptide(L)'
;MVGVGDAGKESALARCSVVGGDGATLYDKHVRPNARITDFRTQFSGVRPKDLKREAVSLKECQRAVADLIDGKMLVGHAIHNDLKVLLLSHPQRMTRDTAKYKPLMRKTVRGKHLPRKLRELAKQYLGLDIQGGEHSSVEDARAALLLYLKHRPSWEASIVERRKRRPLRKSSKVK
;
A
#
# COMPACT_ATOMS: atom_id res chain seq x y z
N MET A 1 -11.03 2.13 -0.19
CA MET A 1 -11.37 3.44 0.45
C MET A 1 -12.72 3.91 -0.07
N VAL A 2 -13.42 4.75 0.70
CA VAL A 2 -14.69 5.41 0.35
C VAL A 2 -14.51 6.93 0.37
N GLY A 3 -15.44 7.67 -0.22
CA GLY A 3 -15.54 9.13 -0.19
C GLY A 3 -16.28 9.65 1.05
N VAL A 4 -15.71 10.66 1.69
CA VAL A 4 -16.31 11.43 2.81
C VAL A 4 -16.22 12.94 2.52
N GLY A 5 -16.90 13.74 3.35
CA GLY A 5 -16.94 15.20 3.19
C GLY A 5 -17.77 15.66 1.98
N ASP A 6 -17.62 16.93 1.62
CA ASP A 6 -18.40 17.56 0.54
C ASP A 6 -18.21 16.82 -0.80
N ALA A 7 -19.31 16.28 -1.30
CA ALA A 7 -19.37 15.48 -2.53
C ALA A 7 -18.37 14.31 -2.58
N GLY A 8 -17.93 13.78 -1.43
CA GLY A 8 -17.05 12.62 -1.37
C GLY A 8 -15.63 12.88 -1.86
N LYS A 9 -15.15 14.14 -1.82
CA LYS A 9 -13.80 14.51 -2.29
C LYS A 9 -12.68 13.96 -1.40
N GLU A 10 -12.93 13.79 -0.12
CA GLU A 10 -11.96 13.24 0.82
C GLU A 10 -12.03 11.72 0.85
N SER A 11 -10.89 11.04 1.06
CA SER A 11 -10.84 9.58 1.09
C SER A 11 -10.74 9.07 2.52
N ALA A 12 -11.58 8.11 2.88
CA ALA A 12 -11.53 7.42 4.17
C ALA A 12 -11.36 5.91 4.01
N LEU A 13 -10.73 5.28 5.01
CA LEU A 13 -10.54 3.84 5.05
C LEU A 13 -11.87 3.12 5.30
N ALA A 14 -12.18 2.12 4.46
CA ALA A 14 -13.42 1.34 4.58
C ALA A 14 -13.21 -0.18 4.50
N ARG A 15 -12.02 -0.61 4.09
CA ARG A 15 -11.56 -2.00 4.09
C ARG A 15 -10.04 -1.97 4.14
N CYS A 16 -9.44 -2.86 4.93
CA CYS A 16 -8.00 -3.00 5.03
C CYS A 16 -7.64 -4.47 4.94
N SER A 17 -6.62 -4.77 4.12
CA SER A 17 -6.09 -6.12 3.93
C SER A 17 -4.58 -6.15 4.17
N VAL A 18 -4.11 -7.16 4.87
CA VAL A 18 -2.70 -7.47 5.10
C VAL A 18 -2.47 -8.93 4.73
N VAL A 19 -1.44 -9.19 3.95
CA VAL A 19 -1.02 -10.53 3.55
C VAL A 19 0.36 -10.85 4.09
N GLY A 20 0.59 -12.11 4.44
CA GLY A 20 1.87 -12.64 4.85
C GLY A 20 2.86 -12.73 3.69
N GLY A 21 4.14 -12.96 4.01
CA GLY A 21 5.19 -13.11 2.99
C GLY A 21 5.02 -14.33 2.09
N ASP A 22 4.19 -15.29 2.51
CA ASP A 22 3.73 -16.47 1.78
C ASP A 22 2.47 -16.20 0.93
N GLY A 23 1.88 -15.00 1.04
CA GLY A 23 0.64 -14.60 0.36
C GLY A 23 -0.64 -14.96 1.12
N ALA A 24 -0.55 -15.59 2.29
CA ALA A 24 -1.72 -15.90 3.13
C ALA A 24 -2.37 -14.61 3.66
N THR A 25 -3.69 -14.57 3.74
CA THR A 25 -4.40 -13.39 4.27
C THR A 25 -4.30 -13.39 5.80
N LEU A 26 -3.60 -12.41 6.36
CA LEU A 26 -3.44 -12.24 7.81
C LEU A 26 -4.53 -11.34 8.40
N TYR A 27 -5.01 -10.39 7.60
CA TYR A 27 -6.07 -9.46 7.98
C TYR A 27 -6.85 -9.08 6.73
N ASP A 28 -8.18 -9.12 6.79
CA ASP A 28 -9.09 -8.57 5.78
C ASP A 28 -10.39 -8.21 6.47
N LYS A 29 -10.60 -6.93 6.74
CA LYS A 29 -11.78 -6.45 7.47
C LYS A 29 -12.30 -5.16 6.85
N HIS A 30 -13.62 -5.03 6.86
CA HIS A 30 -14.28 -3.75 6.66
C HIS A 30 -14.05 -2.86 7.88
N VAL A 31 -13.91 -1.56 7.63
CA VAL A 31 -13.60 -0.56 8.66
C VAL A 31 -14.67 0.52 8.60
N ARG A 32 -15.24 0.87 9.75
CA ARG A 32 -16.19 1.97 9.83
C ARG A 32 -15.42 3.30 9.89
N PRO A 33 -15.55 4.19 8.89
CA PRO A 33 -14.96 5.51 8.96
C PRO A 33 -15.60 6.34 10.08
N ASN A 34 -14.82 7.24 10.69
CA ASN A 34 -15.35 8.18 11.70
C ASN A 34 -16.19 9.30 11.06
N ALA A 35 -15.98 9.58 9.77
CA ALA A 35 -16.73 10.58 9.01
C ALA A 35 -17.91 9.95 8.26
N ARG A 36 -18.96 10.73 8.02
CA ARG A 36 -20.11 10.32 7.21
C ARG A 36 -19.66 10.01 5.78
N ILE A 37 -20.00 8.81 5.30
CA ILE A 37 -19.75 8.40 3.93
C ILE A 37 -20.76 9.10 3.02
N THR A 38 -20.23 9.80 2.01
CA THR A 38 -21.01 10.50 0.99
C THR A 38 -20.90 9.83 -0.37
N ASP A 39 -19.88 9.00 -0.59
CA ASP A 39 -19.72 8.16 -1.78
C ASP A 39 -19.01 6.84 -1.43
N PHE A 40 -19.61 5.69 -1.74
CA PHE A 40 -18.98 4.38 -1.47
C PHE A 40 -17.90 4.00 -2.48
N ARG A 41 -17.88 4.63 -3.66
CA ARG A 41 -16.94 4.30 -4.74
C ARG A 41 -16.93 2.81 -5.07
N THR A 42 -18.07 2.13 -4.97
CA THR A 42 -18.18 0.66 -4.97
C THR A 42 -17.47 0.01 -6.16
N GLN A 43 -17.58 0.61 -7.34
CA GLN A 43 -16.88 0.15 -8.55
C GLN A 43 -15.36 0.02 -8.39
N PHE A 44 -14.75 0.82 -7.50
CA PHE A 44 -13.31 0.80 -7.21
C PHE A 44 -12.99 0.17 -5.86
N SER A 45 -13.89 0.28 -4.88
CA SER A 45 -13.62 -0.11 -3.50
C SER A 45 -14.12 -1.51 -3.15
N GLY A 46 -15.11 -2.02 -3.90
CA GLY A 46 -15.87 -3.22 -3.56
C GLY A 46 -16.73 -3.09 -2.29
N VAL A 47 -16.75 -1.92 -1.63
CA VAL A 47 -17.44 -1.70 -0.35
C VAL A 47 -18.87 -1.23 -0.59
N ARG A 48 -19.81 -1.85 0.12
CA ARG A 48 -21.25 -1.55 0.07
C ARG A 48 -21.76 -1.13 1.45
N PRO A 49 -22.89 -0.41 1.54
CA PRO A 49 -23.47 -0.01 2.82
C PRO A 49 -23.72 -1.19 3.78
N LYS A 50 -24.09 -2.37 3.25
CA LYS A 50 -24.34 -3.58 4.06
C LYS A 50 -23.08 -4.09 4.78
N ASP A 51 -21.92 -3.97 4.15
CA ASP A 51 -20.65 -4.46 4.68
C ASP A 51 -20.25 -3.67 5.93
N LEU A 52 -20.63 -2.38 5.97
CA LEU A 52 -20.36 -1.49 7.11
C LEU A 52 -21.38 -1.58 8.23
N LYS A 53 -22.53 -2.23 8.04
CA LYS A 53 -23.57 -2.35 9.06
C LYS A 53 -23.35 -3.55 9.99
N ARG A 54 -22.88 -4.68 9.46
CA ARG A 54 -22.86 -5.95 10.19
C ARG A 54 -21.48 -6.36 10.72
N GLU A 55 -20.41 -6.08 9.99
CA GLU A 55 -19.11 -6.73 10.22
C GLU A 55 -17.92 -5.76 10.24
N ALA A 56 -18.17 -4.45 10.20
CA ALA A 56 -17.10 -3.46 10.22
C ALA A 56 -16.57 -3.19 11.63
N VAL A 57 -15.25 -3.32 11.77
CA VAL A 57 -14.54 -2.92 12.99
C VAL A 57 -14.36 -1.41 13.02
N SER A 58 -14.07 -0.86 14.20
CA SER A 58 -13.71 0.55 14.34
C SER A 58 -12.35 0.84 13.68
N LEU A 59 -12.13 2.09 13.28
CA LEU A 59 -10.82 2.52 12.77
C LEU A 59 -9.70 2.23 13.79
N LYS A 60 -9.95 2.44 15.08
CA LYS A 60 -8.98 2.22 16.16
C LYS A 60 -8.58 0.76 16.30
N GLU A 61 -9.54 -0.16 16.22
CA GLU A 61 -9.26 -1.61 16.24
C GLU A 61 -8.44 -2.03 15.02
N CYS A 62 -8.82 -1.55 13.83
CA CYS A 62 -8.06 -1.81 12.61
C CYS A 62 -6.63 -1.28 12.70
N GLN A 63 -6.46 -0.06 13.22
CA GLN A 63 -5.13 0.56 13.41
C GLN A 63 -4.26 -0.28 14.32
N ARG A 64 -4.78 -0.71 15.48
CA ARG A 64 -4.04 -1.53 16.42
C ARG A 64 -3.62 -2.86 15.80
N ALA A 65 -4.58 -3.58 15.20
CA ALA A 65 -4.30 -4.86 14.58
C ALA A 65 -3.25 -4.75 13.45
N VAL A 66 -3.38 -3.73 12.59
CA VAL A 66 -2.40 -3.50 11.50
C VAL A 66 -1.05 -3.08 12.05
N ALA A 67 -1.00 -2.20 13.06
CA ALA A 67 0.25 -1.77 13.69
C ALA A 67 1.02 -2.97 14.27
N ASP A 68 0.33 -3.83 15.03
CA ASP A 68 0.92 -5.04 15.61
C ASP A 68 1.42 -6.01 14.53
N LEU A 69 0.65 -6.16 13.44
CA LEU A 69 1.03 -7.00 12.31
C LEU A 69 2.29 -6.50 11.60
N ILE A 70 2.43 -5.18 11.38
CA ILE A 70 3.55 -4.62 10.62
C ILE A 70 4.79 -4.30 11.48
N ASP A 71 4.64 -4.28 12.81
CA ASP A 71 5.74 -3.93 13.71
C ASP A 71 6.92 -4.89 13.56
N GLY A 72 8.13 -4.32 13.53
CA GLY A 72 9.38 -5.03 13.29
C GLY A 72 9.53 -5.70 11.93
N LYS A 73 8.57 -5.56 10.99
CA LYS A 73 8.54 -6.30 9.73
C LYS A 73 8.80 -5.45 8.49
N MET A 74 9.28 -6.09 7.43
CA MET A 74 9.38 -5.43 6.13
C MET A 74 7.97 -5.27 5.55
N LEU A 75 7.62 -4.04 5.18
CA LEU A 75 6.31 -3.70 4.65
C LEU A 75 6.40 -3.49 3.14
N VAL A 76 5.68 -4.32 2.39
CA VAL A 76 5.64 -4.28 0.92
C VAL A 76 4.28 -3.76 0.47
N GLY A 77 4.24 -2.93 -0.57
CA GLY A 77 2.97 -2.49 -1.16
C GLY A 77 3.15 -1.67 -2.43
N HIS A 78 2.07 -1.05 -2.88
CA HIS A 78 2.05 -0.22 -4.07
C HIS A 78 1.46 1.15 -3.76
N ALA A 79 2.28 2.21 -3.84
CA ALA A 79 1.93 3.55 -3.38
C ALA A 79 1.50 3.58 -1.89
N ILE A 80 2.11 2.73 -1.07
CA ILE A 80 1.71 2.40 0.30
C ILE A 80 1.60 3.59 1.27
N HIS A 81 2.26 4.71 0.95
CA HIS A 81 2.10 5.96 1.69
C HIS A 81 0.64 6.44 1.75
N ASN A 82 -0.17 6.16 0.73
CA ASN A 82 -1.58 6.50 0.73
C ASN A 82 -2.34 5.68 1.78
N ASP A 83 -2.07 4.37 1.83
CA ASP A 83 -2.67 3.43 2.79
C ASP A 83 -2.28 3.77 4.23
N LEU A 84 -0.99 4.00 4.48
CA LEU A 84 -0.48 4.40 5.79
C LEU A 84 -1.09 5.75 6.24
N LYS A 85 -1.26 6.70 5.32
CA LYS A 85 -1.89 7.99 5.62
C LYS A 85 -3.34 7.82 6.06
N VAL A 86 -4.15 7.02 5.37
CA VAL A 86 -5.55 6.81 5.77
C VAL A 86 -5.70 5.93 7.01
N LEU A 87 -4.72 5.06 7.28
CA LEU A 87 -4.60 4.32 8.53
C LEU A 87 -4.07 5.20 9.68
N LEU A 88 -3.56 6.41 9.42
CA LEU A 88 -2.84 7.23 10.40
C LEU A 88 -1.68 6.48 11.07
N LEU A 89 -1.00 5.63 10.30
CA LEU A 89 0.17 4.86 10.74
C LEU A 89 1.42 5.37 10.03
N SER A 90 2.58 5.09 10.62
CA SER A 90 3.87 5.31 10.00
C SER A 90 4.68 4.02 10.00
N HIS A 91 5.55 3.85 9.00
CA HIS A 91 6.47 2.72 8.93
C HIS A 91 7.88 3.19 8.57
N PRO A 92 8.95 2.64 9.16
CA PRO A 92 10.31 3.06 8.85
C PRO A 92 10.61 2.90 7.36
N GLN A 93 11.01 3.99 6.69
CA GLN A 93 11.30 3.99 5.25
C GLN A 93 12.33 2.93 4.84
N ARG A 94 13.28 2.59 5.73
CA ARG A 94 14.29 1.55 5.51
C ARG A 94 13.69 0.13 5.42
N MET A 95 12.53 -0.08 6.03
CA MET A 95 11.77 -1.34 6.06
C MET A 95 10.59 -1.34 5.10
N THR A 96 10.35 -0.26 4.35
CA THR A 96 9.31 -0.19 3.32
C THR A 96 9.86 -0.60 1.95
N ARG A 97 9.07 -1.36 1.18
CA ARG A 97 9.30 -1.70 -0.23
C ARG A 97 8.07 -1.30 -1.04
N ASP A 98 8.11 -0.08 -1.56
CA ASP A 98 7.03 0.49 -2.35
C ASP A 98 7.28 0.25 -3.85
N THR A 99 6.50 -0.65 -4.45
CA THR A 99 6.62 -1.04 -5.87
C THR A 99 6.35 0.13 -6.81
N ALA A 100 5.59 1.14 -6.40
CA ALA A 100 5.34 2.35 -7.17
C ALA A 100 6.57 3.28 -7.24
N LYS A 101 7.54 3.10 -6.33
CA LYS A 101 8.77 3.92 -6.21
C LYS A 101 10.04 3.18 -6.61
N TYR A 102 9.96 1.91 -6.99
CA TYR A 102 11.11 1.14 -7.42
C TYR A 102 11.43 1.47 -8.88
N LYS A 103 12.55 2.18 -9.13
CA LYS A 103 12.91 2.71 -10.45
C LYS A 103 12.78 1.71 -11.62
N PRO A 104 13.20 0.43 -11.49
CA PRO A 104 13.04 -0.56 -12.56
C PRO A 104 11.58 -0.87 -12.93
N LEU A 105 10.62 -0.62 -12.03
CA LEU A 105 9.18 -0.77 -12.28
C LEU A 105 8.51 0.55 -12.70
N MET A 106 9.24 1.66 -12.73
CA MET A 106 8.69 2.96 -13.13
C MET A 106 8.84 3.15 -14.64
N ARG A 107 7.94 3.94 -15.23
CA ARG A 107 8.10 4.38 -16.63
C ARG A 107 8.98 5.61 -16.68
N LYS A 108 9.82 5.70 -17.72
CA LYS A 108 10.63 6.88 -18.01
C LYS A 108 9.90 7.74 -19.04
N THR A 109 9.73 9.03 -18.74
CA THR A 109 9.16 9.97 -19.70
C THR A 109 10.19 10.36 -20.76
N VAL A 110 9.74 10.98 -21.85
CA VAL A 110 10.60 11.56 -22.89
C VAL A 110 11.64 12.53 -22.29
N ARG A 111 11.26 13.25 -21.23
CA ARG A 111 12.14 14.16 -20.48
C ARG A 111 13.02 13.47 -19.42
N GLY A 112 13.10 12.14 -19.43
CA GLY A 112 13.92 11.35 -18.50
C GLY A 112 13.39 11.22 -17.07
N LYS A 113 12.21 11.77 -16.75
CA LYS A 113 11.61 11.69 -15.41
C LYS A 113 11.02 10.30 -15.19
N HIS A 114 11.22 9.74 -13.99
CA HIS A 114 10.57 8.49 -13.61
C HIS A 114 9.18 8.77 -13.03
N LEU A 115 8.16 8.07 -13.53
CA LEU A 115 6.80 8.15 -13.02
C LEU A 115 6.30 6.76 -12.59
N PRO A 116 5.53 6.67 -11.49
CA PRO A 116 4.87 5.44 -11.10
C PRO A 116 3.98 4.90 -12.23
N ARG A 117 3.88 3.57 -12.29
CA ARG A 117 2.95 2.84 -13.15
C ARG A 117 1.83 2.27 -12.31
N LYS A 118 0.67 2.00 -12.91
CA LYS A 118 -0.46 1.38 -12.20
C LYS A 118 -0.12 -0.06 -11.83
N LEU A 119 -0.58 -0.51 -10.65
CA LEU A 119 -0.36 -1.89 -10.21
C LEU A 119 -0.83 -2.92 -11.24
N ARG A 120 -2.03 -2.75 -11.81
CA ARG A 120 -2.56 -3.64 -12.86
C ARG A 120 -1.65 -3.78 -14.08
N GLU A 121 -0.99 -2.70 -14.50
CA GLU A 121 -0.07 -2.74 -15.65
C GLU A 121 1.19 -3.55 -15.32
N LEU A 122 1.68 -3.40 -14.09
CA LEU A 122 2.84 -4.16 -13.60
C LEU A 122 2.49 -5.63 -13.38
N ALA A 123 1.34 -5.91 -12.78
CA ALA A 123 0.86 -7.27 -12.56
C ALA A 123 0.71 -8.01 -13.90
N LYS A 124 0.08 -7.39 -14.89
CA LYS A 124 -0.04 -7.97 -16.22
C LYS A 124 1.32 -8.21 -16.88
N GLN A 125 2.20 -7.21 -16.91
CA GLN A 125 3.48 -7.33 -17.59
C GLN A 125 4.43 -8.34 -16.92
N TYR A 126 4.55 -8.30 -15.60
CA TYR A 126 5.59 -9.05 -14.89
C TYR A 126 5.10 -10.36 -14.30
N LEU A 127 3.80 -10.48 -14.01
CA LEU A 127 3.22 -11.66 -13.38
C LEU A 127 2.26 -12.42 -14.30
N GLY A 128 1.86 -11.84 -15.44
CA GLY A 128 0.83 -12.43 -16.31
C GLY A 128 -0.55 -12.44 -15.67
N LEU A 129 -0.80 -11.57 -14.67
CA LEU A 129 -2.05 -11.52 -13.92
C LEU A 129 -2.91 -10.33 -14.37
N ASP A 130 -4.14 -10.60 -14.76
CA ASP A 130 -5.17 -9.58 -14.99
C ASP A 130 -5.95 -9.33 -13.69
N ILE A 131 -5.51 -8.30 -12.96
CA ILE A 131 -6.15 -7.85 -11.71
C ILE A 131 -6.99 -6.58 -11.97
N GLN A 132 -7.89 -6.24 -11.05
CA GLN A 132 -8.70 -5.00 -11.13
C GLN A 132 -9.57 -4.90 -12.42
N GLY A 133 -10.02 -6.04 -12.96
CA GLY A 133 -10.91 -6.09 -14.13
C GLY A 133 -12.37 -5.72 -13.82
N GLY A 134 -12.73 -5.68 -12.53
CA GLY A 134 -14.05 -5.29 -12.02
C GLY A 134 -13.91 -4.56 -10.68
N GLU A 135 -14.70 -4.93 -9.67
CA GLU A 135 -14.50 -4.42 -8.30
C GLU A 135 -13.12 -4.84 -7.78
N HIS A 136 -12.34 -3.90 -7.24
CA HIS A 136 -11.00 -4.23 -6.78
C HIS A 136 -11.06 -5.08 -5.51
N SER A 137 -10.28 -6.16 -5.48
CA SER A 137 -10.01 -6.90 -4.25
C SER A 137 -8.73 -6.38 -3.60
N SER A 138 -8.87 -5.77 -2.42
CA SER A 138 -7.70 -5.28 -1.67
C SER A 138 -6.69 -6.39 -1.32
N VAL A 139 -7.15 -7.65 -1.18
CA VAL A 139 -6.29 -8.82 -0.97
C VAL A 139 -5.52 -9.17 -2.25
N GLU A 140 -6.17 -9.14 -3.40
CA GLU A 140 -5.54 -9.38 -4.70
C GLU A 140 -4.45 -8.33 -4.97
N ASP A 141 -4.77 -7.06 -4.74
CA ASP A 141 -3.82 -5.95 -4.89
C ASP A 141 -2.60 -6.12 -3.96
N ALA A 142 -2.82 -6.50 -2.70
CA ALA A 142 -1.74 -6.75 -1.74
C ALA A 142 -0.83 -7.91 -2.20
N ARG A 143 -1.42 -9.02 -2.68
CA ARG A 143 -0.68 -10.16 -3.22
C ARG A 143 0.09 -9.79 -4.48
N ALA A 144 -0.51 -9.05 -5.41
CA ALA A 144 0.16 -8.62 -6.63
C ALA A 144 1.39 -7.73 -6.31
N ALA A 145 1.26 -6.80 -5.36
CA ALA A 145 2.38 -5.98 -4.91
C ALA A 145 3.50 -6.83 -4.26
N LEU A 146 3.13 -7.81 -3.43
CA LEU A 146 4.08 -8.76 -2.84
C LEU A 146 4.82 -9.56 -3.91
N LEU A 147 4.09 -10.15 -4.89
CA LEU A 147 4.68 -10.93 -5.97
C LEU A 147 5.62 -10.09 -6.84
N LEU A 148 5.27 -8.84 -7.13
CA LEU A 148 6.17 -7.90 -7.83
C LEU A 148 7.46 -7.67 -7.06
N TYR A 149 7.39 -7.48 -5.74
CA TYR A 149 8.57 -7.38 -4.90
C TYR A 149 9.38 -8.68 -4.93
N LEU A 150 8.77 -9.84 -4.70
CA LEU A 150 9.46 -11.14 -4.67
C LEU A 150 10.19 -11.42 -5.99
N LYS A 151 9.55 -11.15 -7.14
CA LYS A 151 10.16 -11.31 -8.47
C LYS A 151 11.42 -10.46 -8.64
N HIS A 152 11.47 -9.28 -8.02
CA HIS A 152 12.60 -8.35 -8.10
C HIS A 152 13.47 -8.33 -6.84
N ARG A 153 13.20 -9.18 -5.85
CA ARG A 153 13.82 -9.13 -4.52
C ARG A 153 15.35 -9.18 -4.58
N PRO A 154 15.98 -10.08 -5.36
CA PRO A 154 17.45 -10.14 -5.41
C PRO A 154 18.08 -8.82 -5.86
N SER A 155 17.60 -8.25 -6.98
CA SER A 155 18.13 -6.99 -7.52
C SER A 155 17.75 -5.78 -6.65
N TRP A 156 16.55 -5.78 -6.08
CA TRP A 156 16.07 -4.70 -5.22
C TRP A 156 16.90 -4.62 -3.94
N GLU A 157 17.06 -5.72 -3.20
CA GLU A 157 17.81 -5.70 -1.95
C GLU A 157 19.30 -5.38 -2.19
N ALA A 158 19.91 -5.91 -3.26
CA ALA A 158 21.27 -5.56 -3.66
C ALA A 158 21.41 -4.04 -3.91
N SER A 159 20.45 -3.42 -4.61
CA SER A 159 20.47 -1.97 -4.88
C SER A 159 20.40 -1.11 -3.61
N ILE A 160 19.72 -1.60 -2.57
CA ILE A 160 19.61 -0.90 -1.28
C ILE A 160 20.94 -0.97 -0.53
N VAL A 161 21.58 -2.13 -0.50
CA VAL A 161 22.91 -2.32 0.12
C VAL A 161 23.93 -1.41 -0.56
N GLU A 162 23.96 -1.40 -1.89
CA GLU A 162 24.88 -0.58 -2.67
C GLU A 162 24.68 0.92 -2.40
N ARG A 163 23.43 1.39 -2.37
CA ARG A 163 23.12 2.78 -2.06
C ARG A 163 23.53 3.17 -0.63
N ARG A 164 23.52 2.24 0.33
CA ARG A 164 24.00 2.49 1.69
C ARG A 164 25.52 2.67 1.73
N LYS A 165 26.27 1.84 1.00
CA LYS A 165 27.74 1.97 0.88
C LYS A 165 28.14 3.33 0.31
N ARG A 166 27.40 3.83 -0.68
CA ARG A 166 27.67 5.12 -1.34
C ARG A 166 27.30 6.36 -0.52
N ARG A 167 26.59 6.21 0.59
CA ARG A 167 26.12 7.36 1.39
C ARG A 167 27.14 7.61 2.51
N PRO A 168 27.97 8.66 2.45
CA PRO A 168 28.90 8.97 3.54
C PRO A 168 28.10 9.24 4.82
N LEU A 169 28.64 8.78 5.96
CA LEU A 169 28.10 9.09 7.28
C LEU A 169 27.97 10.62 7.39
N ARG A 170 26.74 11.13 7.51
CA ARG A 170 26.55 12.54 7.87
C ARG A 170 27.15 12.69 9.27
N LYS A 171 28.28 13.41 9.38
CA LYS A 171 28.79 13.84 10.69
C LYS A 171 27.67 14.63 11.36
N SER A 172 27.15 14.14 12.48
CA SER A 172 26.26 14.93 13.33
C SER A 172 27.05 16.16 13.75
N SER A 173 26.64 17.33 13.29
CA SER A 173 27.12 18.60 13.81
C SER A 173 26.79 18.62 15.30
N LYS A 174 27.82 18.59 16.16
CA LYS A 174 27.69 18.91 17.58
C LYS A 174 27.04 20.30 17.65
N VAL A 175 25.85 20.37 18.22
CA VAL A 175 25.24 21.64 18.64
C VAL A 175 26.11 22.14 19.80
N LYS A 176 26.69 23.33 19.62
CA LYS A 176 27.36 24.07 20.69
C LYS A 176 26.33 24.63 21.66
#